data_AF-A0A7C7TP89-F1
#
_entry.id   AF-A0A7C7TP89-F1
#
_cell.length_a   1.000
_cell.length_b   1.000
_cell.length_c   1.000
_cell.angle_alpha   90.00
_cell.angle_beta   90.00
_cell.angle_gamma   90.00
#
_symmetry.space_group_name_H-M   'P 1'
#
loop_
_entity.id
_entity.type
_entity.pdbx_description
1 polymer ?
#
loop_
_entity_poly.entity_id
_entity_poly.type
_entity_poly.pdbx_seq_one_letter_code
_entity_poly.pdbx_strand_id
1 'polypeptide(L)'
;MNIAVPFPEELPAGYEWLPNEIRFDPNKHLALEPPTCVITLAELGYSESEIESTATPFAASEPFRVLSDEGAKIMLQTAGTLRAYTKRGGNRIENIVRGGCYRSRWLRDLCISPEVTEVMANIYGTRIAPHTMPVHLGHMNFEPSNVNEAVDKWHHDTIPLDYVMMVTDPKKLPGGRFEYFLGTKEEAAALGAAGKTPPPDRIVAPDFPGPGYVIALHGNMVVHRGAPLTAQAERITMVNAYVALDRTGNDQSRTRDLIGIDDDAALYTEWAKHAAWRAQGRLGDLIETLPFNQEPEAVISRLESAVADVQQAIADMKAGPREAEHYER
;
A
#
# COMPACT_ATOMS: atom_id res chain seq x y z
N MET A 1 4.75 -15.29 15.15
CA MET A 1 4.33 -14.03 14.52
C MET A 1 5.51 -13.07 14.63
N ASN A 2 6.18 -12.77 13.52
CA ASN A 2 7.27 -11.79 13.53
C ASN A 2 6.65 -10.42 13.27
N ILE A 3 6.42 -9.66 14.33
CA ILE A 3 5.98 -8.26 14.23
C ILE A 3 7.22 -7.45 13.84
N ALA A 4 7.13 -6.65 12.77
CA ALA A 4 8.19 -5.73 12.37
C ALA A 4 8.28 -4.56 13.36
N VAL A 5 7.54 -3.47 13.10
CA VAL A 5 7.31 -2.39 14.07
C VAL A 5 5.87 -2.53 14.56
N PRO A 6 5.63 -2.63 15.89
CA PRO A 6 4.28 -2.78 16.41
C PRO A 6 3.45 -1.50 16.19
N PHE A 7 2.13 -1.67 16.06
CA PHE A 7 1.20 -0.54 16.13
C PHE A 7 1.38 0.17 17.48
N PRO A 8 1.49 1.52 17.53
CA PRO A 8 1.81 2.21 18.75
C PRO A 8 0.68 2.12 19.79
N GLU A 9 1.05 2.07 21.06
CA GLU A 9 0.10 2.04 22.19
C GLU A 9 -0.59 3.40 22.39
N GLU A 10 0.10 4.49 22.02
CA GLU A 10 -0.38 5.86 22.10
C GLU A 10 -0.83 6.37 20.72
N LEU A 11 -1.88 7.20 20.72
CA LEU A 11 -2.36 7.85 19.51
C LEU A 11 -1.53 9.10 19.18
N PRO A 12 -1.28 9.39 17.89
CA PRO A 12 -0.77 10.69 17.49
C PRO A 12 -1.72 11.82 17.90
N ALA A 13 -1.19 13.03 18.07
CA ALA A 13 -2.00 14.20 18.43
C ALA A 13 -3.12 14.44 17.40
N GLY A 14 -4.34 14.76 17.87
CA GLY A 14 -5.49 15.02 17.00
C GLY A 14 -6.22 13.76 16.49
N TYR A 15 -5.78 12.58 16.91
CA TYR A 15 -6.49 11.33 16.68
C TYR A 15 -7.29 10.95 17.91
N GLU A 16 -8.53 10.54 17.65
CA GLU A 16 -9.43 10.01 18.66
C GLU A 16 -10.10 8.78 18.09
N TRP A 17 -10.31 7.83 19.00
CA TRP A 17 -10.99 6.61 18.68
C TRP A 17 -12.48 6.82 18.46
N LEU A 18 -13.03 6.17 17.44
CA LEU A 18 -14.47 6.13 17.21
C LEU A 18 -15.17 5.46 18.40
N PRO A 19 -16.29 6.02 18.88
CA PRO A 19 -17.05 5.44 19.98
C PRO A 19 -17.88 4.24 19.51
N ASN A 20 -18.18 3.33 20.45
CA ASN A 20 -19.14 2.25 20.25
C ASN A 20 -18.85 1.30 19.07
N GLU A 21 -17.58 1.11 18.71
CA GLU A 21 -17.19 0.14 17.69
C GLU A 21 -17.47 -1.30 18.14
N ILE A 22 -17.92 -2.12 17.20
CA ILE A 22 -17.92 -3.58 17.36
C ILE A 22 -16.46 -4.03 17.42
N ARG A 23 -16.15 -4.96 18.33
CA ARG A 23 -14.81 -5.56 18.40
C ARG A 23 -14.59 -6.47 17.19
N PHE A 24 -13.42 -6.36 16.54
CA PHE A 24 -13.05 -7.29 15.47
C PHE A 24 -12.94 -8.73 16.00
N ASP A 25 -13.62 -9.66 15.32
CA ASP A 25 -13.57 -11.10 15.57
C ASP A 25 -13.24 -11.80 14.25
N PRO A 26 -12.02 -12.34 14.08
CA PRO A 26 -11.62 -12.95 12.82
C PRO A 26 -12.50 -14.14 12.42
N ASN A 27 -13.08 -14.87 13.39
CA ASN A 27 -13.93 -16.03 13.11
C ASN A 27 -15.30 -15.65 12.53
N LYS A 28 -15.72 -14.40 12.71
CA LYS A 28 -17.00 -13.89 12.20
C LYS A 28 -16.82 -12.99 10.99
N HIS A 29 -15.79 -12.15 11.03
CA HIS A 29 -15.64 -11.05 10.07
C HIS A 29 -14.78 -11.44 8.86
N LEU A 30 -13.96 -12.48 8.96
CA LEU A 30 -13.16 -12.96 7.84
C LEU A 30 -13.84 -14.14 7.12
N ALA A 31 -13.64 -14.20 5.82
CA ALA A 31 -13.94 -15.32 4.94
C ALA A 31 -12.79 -15.42 3.93
N LEU A 32 -11.66 -15.97 4.39
CA LEU A 32 -10.41 -16.02 3.63
C LEU A 32 -10.46 -17.13 2.58
N GLU A 33 -10.66 -16.73 1.33
CA GLU A 33 -10.67 -17.61 0.16
C GLU A 33 -9.55 -17.12 -0.76
N PRO A 34 -8.30 -17.66 -0.66
CA PRO A 34 -7.15 -17.14 -1.41
C PRO A 34 -7.32 -17.30 -2.93
N PRO A 35 -6.62 -16.48 -3.73
CA PRO A 35 -6.66 -16.58 -5.19
C PRO A 35 -6.01 -17.87 -5.66
N THR A 36 -6.42 -18.34 -6.83
CA THR A 36 -5.83 -19.49 -7.53
C THR A 36 -4.78 -19.08 -8.56
N CYS A 37 -4.84 -17.83 -9.02
CA CYS A 37 -3.94 -17.28 -10.03
C CYS A 37 -3.24 -16.01 -9.55
N VAL A 38 -1.95 -15.90 -9.89
CA VAL A 38 -1.14 -14.70 -9.74
C VAL A 38 -0.33 -14.50 -11.02
N ILE A 39 0.05 -13.25 -11.29
CA ILE A 39 1.03 -12.89 -12.32
C ILE A 39 2.27 -12.29 -11.67
N THR A 40 3.37 -12.38 -12.38
CA THR A 40 4.71 -11.96 -11.95
C THR A 40 5.14 -10.65 -12.61
N LEU A 41 6.14 -10.00 -12.04
CA LEU A 41 6.76 -8.80 -12.62
C LEU A 41 7.39 -9.09 -13.99
N ALA A 42 7.93 -10.29 -14.19
CA ALA A 42 8.47 -10.70 -15.48
C ALA A 42 7.38 -10.76 -16.57
N GLU A 43 6.16 -11.20 -16.22
CA GLU A 43 5.01 -11.18 -17.13
C GLU A 43 4.53 -9.76 -17.45
N LEU A 44 4.79 -8.77 -16.58
CA LEU A 44 4.59 -7.35 -16.88
C LEU A 44 5.72 -6.73 -17.73
N GLY A 45 6.81 -7.46 -17.96
CA GLY A 45 7.95 -7.02 -18.77
C GLY A 45 9.13 -6.46 -17.99
N TYR A 46 9.15 -6.59 -16.66
CA TYR A 46 10.34 -6.23 -15.87
C TYR A 46 11.48 -7.24 -16.10
N SER A 47 12.70 -6.73 -16.19
CA SER A 47 13.92 -7.55 -16.28
C SER A 47 14.29 -8.21 -14.96
N GLU A 48 15.10 -9.27 -15.02
CA GLU A 48 15.62 -9.94 -13.82
C GLU A 48 16.34 -8.97 -12.87
N SER A 49 17.14 -8.04 -13.39
CA SER A 49 17.84 -7.04 -12.59
C SER A 49 16.92 -6.04 -11.89
N GLU A 50 15.78 -5.71 -12.50
CA GLU A 50 14.78 -4.84 -11.86
C GLU A 50 14.06 -5.58 -10.73
N ILE A 51 13.84 -6.89 -10.90
CA ILE A 51 13.13 -7.74 -9.95
C ILE A 51 14.01 -8.12 -8.75
N GLU A 52 15.30 -8.39 -8.95
CA GLU A 52 16.24 -8.89 -7.92
C GLU A 52 16.26 -8.03 -6.65
N SER A 53 16.11 -6.71 -6.81
CA SER A 53 16.16 -5.76 -5.69
C SER A 53 14.82 -5.55 -4.97
N THR A 54 13.75 -6.19 -5.46
CA THR A 54 12.40 -6.05 -4.90
C THR A 54 12.11 -7.07 -3.80
N ALA A 55 11.03 -6.84 -3.04
CA ALA A 55 10.57 -7.76 -2.01
C ALA A 55 10.19 -9.16 -2.53
N THR A 56 9.71 -9.24 -3.77
CA THR A 56 9.16 -10.46 -4.39
C THR A 56 8.97 -10.26 -5.90
N PRO A 57 9.10 -11.32 -6.73
CA PRO A 57 8.72 -11.28 -8.14
C PRO A 57 7.21 -11.23 -8.40
N PHE A 58 6.37 -11.30 -7.36
CA PHE A 58 4.92 -11.17 -7.47
C PHE A 58 4.53 -9.79 -8.04
N ALA A 59 3.52 -9.75 -8.93
CA ALA A 59 2.95 -8.51 -9.43
C ALA A 59 1.51 -8.30 -8.95
N ALA A 60 0.59 -9.18 -9.35
CA ALA A 60 -0.83 -9.05 -9.00
C ALA A 60 -1.49 -10.42 -8.89
N SER A 61 -2.60 -10.47 -8.14
CA SER A 61 -3.47 -11.65 -8.04
C SER A 61 -4.76 -11.47 -8.83
N GLU A 62 -5.51 -12.56 -9.05
CA GLU A 62 -6.95 -12.42 -9.31
C GLU A 62 -7.70 -11.95 -8.04
N PRO A 63 -8.90 -11.34 -8.17
CA PRO A 63 -9.69 -10.97 -7.00
C PRO A 63 -10.10 -12.17 -6.14
N PHE A 64 -10.04 -12.01 -4.82
CA PHE A 64 -10.28 -13.09 -3.86
C PHE A 64 -10.96 -12.58 -2.59
N ARG A 65 -11.60 -13.47 -1.81
CA ARG A 65 -12.44 -13.04 -0.67
C ARG A 65 -11.60 -12.91 0.60
N VAL A 66 -11.81 -11.81 1.32
CA VAL A 66 -11.21 -11.59 2.65
C VAL A 66 -12.26 -11.43 3.74
N LEU A 67 -13.32 -10.65 3.50
CA LEU A 67 -14.38 -10.43 4.49
C LEU A 67 -15.58 -11.35 4.26
N SER A 68 -16.17 -11.79 5.36
CA SER A 68 -17.53 -12.35 5.37
C SER A 68 -18.55 -11.24 5.06
N ASP A 69 -19.81 -11.61 4.82
CA ASP A 69 -20.88 -10.63 4.61
C ASP A 69 -21.07 -9.72 5.84
N GLU A 70 -20.89 -10.26 7.05
CA GLU A 70 -20.90 -9.50 8.29
C GLU A 70 -19.73 -8.53 8.37
N GLY A 71 -18.51 -9.02 8.08
CA GLY A 71 -17.31 -8.18 8.06
C GLY A 71 -17.40 -7.05 7.03
N ALA A 72 -17.89 -7.34 5.83
CA ALA A 72 -18.07 -6.35 4.77
C ALA A 72 -19.10 -5.27 5.14
N LYS A 73 -20.19 -5.65 5.83
CA LYS A 73 -21.17 -4.69 6.35
C LYS A 73 -20.55 -3.76 7.41
N ILE A 74 -19.76 -4.30 8.33
CA ILE A 74 -19.06 -3.48 9.34
C ILE A 74 -18.03 -2.58 8.67
N MET A 75 -17.27 -3.08 7.69
CA MET A 75 -16.30 -2.28 6.93
C MET A 75 -16.97 -1.07 6.26
N LEU A 76 -18.14 -1.27 5.62
CA LEU A 76 -18.90 -0.18 5.02
C LEU A 76 -19.38 0.86 6.05
N GLN A 77 -19.86 0.41 7.22
CA GLN A 77 -20.28 1.30 8.32
C GLN A 77 -19.09 2.09 8.91
N THR A 78 -17.96 1.43 9.10
CA THR A 78 -16.72 2.05 9.58
C THR A 78 -16.23 3.09 8.57
N ALA A 79 -16.21 2.76 7.27
CA ALA A 79 -15.84 3.70 6.22
C ALA A 79 -16.78 4.91 6.14
N GLY A 80 -18.09 4.68 6.25
CA GLY A 80 -19.09 5.76 6.30
C GLY A 80 -18.88 6.71 7.49
N THR A 81 -18.45 6.19 8.64
CA THR A 81 -18.10 7.02 9.81
C THR A 81 -16.78 7.77 9.61
N LEU A 82 -15.77 7.09 9.06
CA LEU A 82 -14.46 7.67 8.77
C LEU A 82 -14.50 8.74 7.68
N ARG A 83 -15.54 8.76 6.84
CA ARG A 83 -15.76 9.79 5.82
C ARG A 83 -15.72 11.22 6.39
N ALA A 84 -16.08 11.42 7.66
CA ALA A 84 -15.98 12.73 8.32
C ALA A 84 -14.54 13.28 8.42
N TYR A 85 -13.53 12.43 8.20
CA TYR A 85 -12.11 12.79 8.26
C TYR A 85 -11.45 12.87 6.88
N THR A 86 -12.24 12.87 5.79
CA THR A 86 -11.68 12.95 4.44
C THR A 86 -10.91 14.24 4.22
N LYS A 87 -9.75 14.12 3.59
CA LYS A 87 -8.94 15.24 3.10
C LYS A 87 -8.55 14.97 1.65
N ARG A 88 -8.07 16.01 0.97
CA ARG A 88 -7.51 15.89 -0.37
C ARG A 88 -6.14 15.23 -0.33
N GLY A 89 -5.96 14.19 -1.14
CA GLY A 89 -4.71 13.45 -1.33
C GLY A 89 -3.85 14.07 -2.41
N GLY A 90 -3.28 15.24 -2.13
CA GLY A 90 -2.45 15.98 -3.08
C GLY A 90 -3.21 16.33 -4.38
N ASN A 91 -2.60 16.07 -5.51
CA ASN A 91 -3.15 16.29 -6.86
C ASN A 91 -3.80 15.03 -7.48
N ARG A 92 -3.80 13.92 -6.73
CA ARG A 92 -4.12 12.59 -7.24
C ARG A 92 -5.56 12.16 -6.92
N ILE A 93 -5.98 12.34 -5.66
CA ILE A 93 -7.29 11.87 -5.16
C ILE A 93 -7.98 12.97 -4.38
N GLU A 94 -9.25 13.24 -4.67
CA GLU A 94 -10.00 14.31 -4.00
C GLU A 94 -10.35 13.98 -2.55
N ASN A 95 -10.80 12.75 -2.27
CA ASN A 95 -11.36 12.37 -0.98
C ASN A 95 -10.69 11.09 -0.45
N ILE A 96 -9.78 11.24 0.51
CA ILE A 96 -9.09 10.12 1.17
C ILE A 96 -9.11 10.22 2.68
N VAL A 97 -8.99 9.08 3.35
CA VAL A 97 -8.66 9.01 4.78
C VAL A 97 -7.31 8.32 4.95
N ARG A 98 -6.33 9.09 5.47
CA ARG A 98 -5.03 8.61 5.95
C ARG A 98 -5.08 8.42 7.47
N GLY A 99 -4.34 7.45 7.99
CA GLY A 99 -4.33 7.16 9.43
C GLY A 99 -5.67 6.68 9.98
N GLY A 100 -6.52 6.04 9.17
CA GLY A 100 -7.83 5.52 9.61
C GLY A 100 -7.70 4.52 10.77
N CYS A 101 -6.62 3.74 10.81
CA CYS A 101 -6.30 2.82 11.89
C CYS A 101 -6.01 3.50 13.24
N TYR A 102 -5.74 4.80 13.27
CA TYR A 102 -5.66 5.60 14.50
C TYR A 102 -7.03 6.09 15.00
N ARG A 103 -8.09 5.86 14.22
CA ARG A 103 -9.45 6.27 14.53
C ARG A 103 -10.37 5.09 14.76
N SER A 104 -10.18 3.99 14.04
CA SER A 104 -11.00 2.78 14.16
C SER A 104 -10.19 1.60 14.70
N ARG A 105 -10.58 1.06 15.85
CA ARG A 105 -10.04 -0.21 16.38
C ARG A 105 -10.38 -1.37 15.48
N TRP A 106 -11.61 -1.40 14.95
CA TRP A 106 -12.03 -2.49 14.09
C TRP A 106 -11.18 -2.54 12.81
N LEU A 107 -10.96 -1.38 12.17
CA LEU A 107 -10.09 -1.27 11.00
C LEU A 107 -8.65 -1.62 11.34
N ARG A 108 -8.10 -1.08 12.43
CA ARG A 108 -6.76 -1.42 12.90
C ARG A 108 -6.58 -2.93 13.04
N ASP A 109 -7.48 -3.57 13.78
CA ASP A 109 -7.41 -5.00 14.09
C ASP A 109 -7.56 -5.87 12.83
N LEU A 110 -8.36 -5.45 11.85
CA LEU A 110 -8.39 -6.05 10.51
C LEU A 110 -7.03 -5.89 9.79
N CYS A 111 -6.50 -4.67 9.74
CA CYS A 111 -5.27 -4.33 9.01
C CYS A 111 -4.02 -5.00 9.58
N ILE A 112 -4.01 -5.32 10.88
CA ILE A 112 -2.92 -6.04 11.54
C ILE A 112 -3.27 -7.51 11.84
N SER A 113 -4.37 -8.03 11.31
CA SER A 113 -4.81 -9.41 11.54
C SER A 113 -3.73 -10.40 11.09
N PRO A 114 -3.31 -11.33 11.96
CA PRO A 114 -2.37 -12.36 11.57
C PRO A 114 -2.94 -13.34 10.54
N GLU A 115 -4.24 -13.64 10.61
CA GLU A 115 -4.92 -14.51 9.67
C GLU A 115 -4.86 -13.94 8.24
N VAL A 116 -5.13 -12.63 8.09
CA VAL A 116 -5.00 -11.94 6.80
C VAL A 116 -3.52 -11.89 6.38
N THR A 117 -2.62 -11.55 7.30
CA THR A 117 -1.18 -11.45 7.00
C THR A 117 -0.60 -12.78 6.50
N GLU A 118 -1.04 -13.92 7.04
CA GLU A 118 -0.61 -15.25 6.60
C GLU A 118 -1.05 -15.54 5.16
N VAL A 119 -2.30 -15.25 4.81
CA VAL A 119 -2.80 -15.38 3.44
C VAL A 119 -2.01 -14.50 2.48
N MET A 120 -1.78 -13.24 2.85
CA MET A 120 -1.01 -12.31 2.02
C MET A 120 0.45 -12.75 1.85
N ALA A 121 1.10 -13.27 2.90
CA ALA A 121 2.46 -13.81 2.82
C ALA A 121 2.56 -14.95 1.81
N ASN A 122 1.56 -15.84 1.80
CA ASN A 122 1.50 -16.95 0.85
C ASN A 122 1.30 -16.45 -0.58
N ILE A 123 0.44 -15.44 -0.80
CA ILE A 123 0.20 -14.85 -2.12
C ILE A 123 1.45 -14.15 -2.66
N TYR A 124 2.11 -13.35 -1.83
CA TYR A 124 3.33 -12.64 -2.22
C TYR A 124 4.54 -13.55 -2.35
N GLY A 125 4.49 -14.79 -1.83
CA GLY A 125 5.61 -15.72 -1.85
C GLY A 125 6.82 -15.26 -1.01
N THR A 126 6.61 -14.36 -0.06
CA THR A 126 7.67 -13.83 0.82
C THR A 126 7.13 -13.57 2.22
N ARG A 127 8.03 -13.56 3.21
CA ARG A 127 7.64 -13.23 4.58
C ARG A 127 7.36 -11.73 4.68
N ILE A 128 6.19 -11.39 5.18
CA ILE A 128 5.75 -10.00 5.34
C ILE A 128 5.32 -9.68 6.77
N ALA A 129 5.16 -8.40 7.05
CA ALA A 129 4.39 -7.86 8.17
C ALA A 129 3.52 -6.69 7.67
N PRO A 130 2.44 -6.33 8.39
CA PRO A 130 1.76 -5.05 8.17
C PRO A 130 2.79 -3.91 8.13
N HIS A 131 2.54 -2.91 7.30
CA HIS A 131 3.47 -1.81 7.09
C HIS A 131 3.89 -1.17 8.41
N THR A 132 5.20 -0.92 8.57
CA THR A 132 5.80 -0.42 9.81
C THR A 132 5.51 1.06 10.09
N MET A 133 4.90 1.74 9.12
CA MET A 133 4.29 3.05 9.28
C MET A 133 2.77 2.88 9.28
N PRO A 134 2.13 2.78 10.46
CA PRO A 134 0.69 2.50 10.53
C PRO A 134 -0.21 3.57 9.90
N VAL A 135 0.28 4.78 9.62
CA VAL A 135 -0.44 5.79 8.85
C VAL A 135 -0.82 5.30 7.45
N HIS A 136 -0.09 4.32 6.89
CA HIS A 136 -0.35 3.69 5.59
C HIS A 136 -1.35 2.51 5.66
N LEU A 137 -1.70 2.04 6.86
CA LEU A 137 -2.65 0.95 7.02
C LEU A 137 -4.08 1.46 6.88
N GLY A 138 -4.93 0.65 6.23
CA GLY A 138 -6.36 0.94 6.12
C GLY A 138 -6.66 2.26 5.41
N HIS A 139 -5.84 2.65 4.43
CA HIS A 139 -6.04 3.83 3.61
C HIS A 139 -7.38 3.73 2.87
N MET A 140 -8.22 4.75 2.92
CA MET A 140 -9.51 4.74 2.22
C MET A 140 -9.55 5.76 1.10
N ASN A 141 -10.08 5.34 -0.04
CA ASN A 141 -10.45 6.22 -1.15
C ASN A 141 -11.96 6.29 -1.26
N PHE A 142 -12.48 7.50 -1.43
CA PHE A 142 -13.89 7.79 -1.66
C PHE A 142 -14.11 8.35 -3.06
N GLU A 143 -15.35 8.34 -3.54
CA GLU A 143 -15.72 8.95 -4.81
C GLU A 143 -15.35 10.45 -4.88
N PRO A 144 -15.00 10.97 -6.07
CA PRO A 144 -14.86 12.40 -6.28
C PRO A 144 -16.24 13.09 -6.30
N SER A 145 -16.22 14.39 -6.03
CA SER A 145 -17.38 15.29 -6.14
C SER A 145 -17.78 15.52 -7.59
N ASN A 146 -16.84 15.36 -8.53
CA ASN A 146 -17.02 15.52 -9.97
C ASN A 146 -16.82 14.18 -10.69
N VAL A 147 -17.88 13.65 -11.31
CA VAL A 147 -17.86 12.38 -12.05
C VAL A 147 -16.90 12.35 -13.23
N ASN A 148 -16.49 13.52 -13.76
CA ASN A 148 -15.55 13.60 -14.87
C ASN A 148 -14.09 13.44 -14.43
N GLU A 149 -13.81 13.41 -13.13
CA GLU A 149 -12.48 13.17 -12.59
C GLU A 149 -12.28 11.66 -12.38
N ALA A 150 -11.06 11.18 -12.64
CA ALA A 150 -10.68 9.84 -12.24
C ALA A 150 -10.78 9.73 -10.71
N VAL A 151 -11.20 8.57 -10.21
CA VAL A 151 -11.24 8.36 -8.75
C VAL A 151 -9.81 8.30 -8.21
N ASP A 152 -8.92 7.65 -8.96
CA ASP A 152 -7.48 7.73 -8.77
C ASP A 152 -6.84 7.68 -10.17
N LYS A 153 -5.86 8.55 -10.44
CA LYS A 153 -5.17 8.63 -11.73
C LYS A 153 -4.29 7.40 -11.95
N TRP A 154 -3.83 7.15 -13.18
CA TRP A 154 -2.76 6.18 -13.41
C TRP A 154 -1.52 6.49 -12.58
N HIS A 155 -1.15 5.55 -11.71
CA HIS A 155 0.01 5.66 -10.82
C HIS A 155 0.54 4.27 -10.49
N HIS A 156 1.69 4.21 -9.83
CA HIS A 156 2.06 3.08 -8.99
C HIS A 156 2.13 3.58 -7.55
N ASP A 157 1.99 2.69 -6.59
CA ASP A 157 1.81 3.09 -5.20
C ASP A 157 3.10 3.59 -4.54
N THR A 158 2.92 4.31 -3.43
CA THR A 158 4.00 4.76 -2.55
C THR A 158 4.35 3.72 -1.48
N ILE A 159 3.71 2.55 -1.51
CA ILE A 159 3.90 1.43 -0.60
C ILE A 159 4.40 0.19 -1.36
N PRO A 160 5.14 -0.73 -0.69
CA PRO A 160 5.77 -1.86 -1.38
C PRO A 160 4.74 -2.87 -1.89
N LEU A 161 3.95 -3.44 -0.98
CA LEU A 161 3.01 -4.52 -1.19
C LEU A 161 1.69 -4.13 -0.54
N ASP A 162 0.57 -4.42 -1.19
CA ASP A 162 -0.74 -4.08 -0.67
C ASP A 162 -1.85 -4.98 -1.21
N TYR A 163 -3.02 -4.86 -0.59
CA TYR A 163 -4.24 -5.23 -1.28
C TYR A 163 -5.20 -4.04 -1.36
N VAL A 164 -6.00 -4.04 -2.42
CA VAL A 164 -7.13 -3.12 -2.60
C VAL A 164 -8.44 -3.88 -2.42
N MET A 165 -9.21 -3.49 -1.41
CA MET A 165 -10.52 -4.06 -1.08
C MET A 165 -11.66 -3.20 -1.65
N MET A 166 -12.63 -3.85 -2.29
CA MET A 166 -13.91 -3.22 -2.61
C MET A 166 -14.78 -3.15 -1.35
N VAL A 167 -15.04 -1.93 -0.84
CA VAL A 167 -15.90 -1.72 0.34
C VAL A 167 -17.35 -1.53 -0.08
N THR A 168 -17.59 -0.71 -1.10
CA THR A 168 -18.89 -0.63 -1.78
C THR A 168 -19.06 -1.77 -2.78
N ASP A 169 -20.30 -2.16 -3.05
CA ASP A 169 -20.59 -3.25 -3.99
C ASP A 169 -20.18 -2.89 -5.44
N PRO A 170 -19.11 -3.51 -5.99
CA PRO A 170 -18.58 -3.15 -7.29
C PRO A 170 -19.56 -3.43 -8.43
N LYS A 171 -20.51 -4.36 -8.25
CA LYS A 171 -21.52 -4.71 -9.27
C LYS A 171 -22.59 -3.64 -9.44
N LYS A 172 -22.69 -2.70 -8.49
CA LYS A 172 -23.68 -1.61 -8.51
C LYS A 172 -23.07 -0.28 -8.97
N LEU A 173 -21.76 -0.22 -9.21
CA LEU A 173 -21.07 1.01 -9.57
C LEU A 173 -21.20 1.32 -11.07
N PRO A 174 -21.59 2.55 -11.46
CA PRO A 174 -21.54 3.00 -12.84
C PRO A 174 -20.11 3.42 -13.18
N GLY A 175 -19.27 2.49 -13.64
CA GLY A 175 -17.83 2.75 -13.87
C GLY A 175 -17.02 2.61 -12.59
N GLY A 176 -15.97 3.40 -12.39
CA GLY A 176 -15.21 3.35 -11.12
C GLY A 176 -14.31 2.10 -10.98
N ARG A 177 -14.09 1.34 -12.05
CA ARG A 177 -13.41 0.05 -11.99
C ARG A 177 -11.97 0.20 -11.50
N PHE A 178 -11.50 -0.79 -10.74
CA PHE A 178 -10.06 -0.97 -10.57
C PHE A 178 -9.48 -1.47 -11.89
N GLU A 179 -8.40 -0.83 -12.35
CA GLU A 179 -7.72 -1.17 -13.59
C GLU A 179 -6.22 -1.18 -13.37
N TYR A 180 -5.52 -2.15 -13.95
CA TYR A 180 -4.06 -2.18 -13.96
C TYR A 180 -3.50 -2.40 -15.36
N PHE A 181 -2.27 -1.93 -15.57
CA PHE A 181 -1.58 -1.97 -16.85
C PHE A 181 -0.68 -3.20 -16.93
N LEU A 182 -0.79 -3.95 -18.04
CA LEU A 182 0.12 -5.03 -18.41
C LEU A 182 1.41 -4.47 -19.02
N GLY A 183 2.19 -3.76 -18.22
CA GLY A 183 3.46 -3.13 -18.61
C GLY A 183 4.21 -2.57 -17.41
N THR A 184 5.41 -2.05 -17.66
CA THR A 184 6.28 -1.52 -16.59
C THR A 184 5.98 -0.07 -16.24
N LYS A 185 6.46 0.37 -15.08
CA LYS A 185 6.39 1.77 -14.64
C LYS A 185 7.19 2.70 -15.54
N GLU A 186 8.29 2.23 -16.14
CA GLU A 186 9.10 2.96 -17.11
C GLU A 186 8.32 3.18 -18.41
N GLU A 187 7.60 2.17 -18.88
CA GLU A 187 6.74 2.29 -20.05
C GLU A 187 5.58 3.25 -19.79
N ALA A 188 4.92 3.14 -18.63
CA ALA A 188 3.86 4.08 -18.24
C ALA A 188 4.38 5.52 -18.13
N ALA A 189 5.59 5.72 -17.59
CA ALA A 189 6.24 7.03 -17.53
C ALA A 189 6.50 7.60 -18.94
N ALA A 190 6.97 6.78 -19.87
CA ALA A 190 7.20 7.18 -21.26
C ALA A 190 5.89 7.55 -21.98
N LEU A 191 4.81 6.80 -21.74
CA LEU A 191 3.47 7.12 -22.24
C LEU A 191 2.98 8.46 -21.68
N GLY A 192 3.05 8.65 -20.37
CA GLY A 192 2.63 9.89 -19.70
C GLY A 192 3.44 11.10 -20.15
N ALA A 193 4.75 10.96 -20.34
CA ALA A 193 5.61 12.02 -20.89
C ALA A 193 5.21 12.42 -22.32
N ALA A 194 4.63 11.49 -23.10
CA ALA A 194 4.07 11.73 -24.43
C ALA A 194 2.60 12.19 -24.42
N GLY A 195 2.00 12.41 -23.24
CA GLY A 195 0.58 12.77 -23.10
C GLY A 195 -0.38 11.62 -23.46
N LYS A 196 0.07 10.37 -23.33
CA LYS A 196 -0.69 9.16 -23.63
C LYS A 196 -0.98 8.38 -22.35
N THR A 197 -2.06 7.60 -22.36
CA THR A 197 -2.39 6.63 -21.32
C THR A 197 -2.03 5.21 -21.75
N PRO A 198 -2.00 4.24 -20.82
CA PRO A 198 -1.90 2.82 -21.16
C PRO A 198 -2.88 2.41 -22.28
N PRO A 199 -2.44 1.61 -23.26
CA PRO A 199 -3.30 1.21 -24.38
C PRO A 199 -4.41 0.25 -23.92
N PRO A 200 -5.66 0.38 -24.42
CA PRO A 200 -6.81 -0.38 -23.92
C PRO A 200 -6.66 -1.90 -23.93
N ASP A 201 -5.97 -2.47 -24.91
CA ASP A 201 -5.71 -3.90 -25.06
C ASP A 201 -4.70 -4.45 -24.04
N ARG A 202 -4.03 -3.57 -23.28
CA ARG A 202 -3.12 -3.92 -22.18
C ARG A 202 -3.63 -3.42 -20.83
N ILE A 203 -4.89 -3.01 -20.73
CA ILE A 203 -5.54 -2.68 -19.47
C ILE A 203 -6.37 -3.88 -19.03
N VAL A 204 -6.11 -4.36 -17.82
CA VAL A 204 -6.93 -5.38 -17.17
C VAL A 204 -7.85 -4.69 -16.17
N ALA A 205 -9.14 -5.02 -16.26
CA ALA A 205 -10.15 -4.60 -15.30
C ALA A 205 -10.76 -5.86 -14.67
N PRO A 206 -10.27 -6.33 -13.50
CA PRO A 206 -10.77 -7.54 -12.88
C PRO A 206 -12.26 -7.43 -12.49
N ASP A 207 -12.95 -8.58 -12.45
CA ASP A 207 -14.32 -8.66 -11.96
C ASP A 207 -14.33 -9.02 -10.47
N PHE A 208 -14.85 -8.13 -9.64
CA PHE A 208 -14.98 -8.35 -8.20
C PHE A 208 -16.38 -8.90 -7.87
N PRO A 209 -16.48 -10.07 -7.20
CA PRO A 209 -17.78 -10.68 -6.90
C PRO A 209 -18.68 -9.88 -5.95
N GLY A 210 -18.13 -9.04 -5.08
CA GLY A 210 -18.90 -8.23 -4.13
C GLY A 210 -18.02 -7.44 -3.14
N PRO A 211 -18.64 -6.78 -2.15
CA PRO A 211 -17.93 -6.17 -1.02
C PRO A 211 -17.04 -7.16 -0.27
N GLY A 212 -15.91 -6.72 0.24
CA GLY A 212 -14.99 -7.56 1.02
C GLY A 212 -14.08 -8.47 0.19
N TYR A 213 -14.21 -8.41 -1.15
CA TYR A 213 -13.22 -8.98 -2.06
C TYR A 213 -12.08 -7.99 -2.28
N VAL A 214 -10.88 -8.54 -2.46
CA VAL A 214 -9.65 -7.77 -2.61
C VAL A 214 -8.86 -8.25 -3.82
N ILE A 215 -7.94 -7.42 -4.30
CA ILE A 215 -6.84 -7.80 -5.19
C ILE A 215 -5.53 -7.46 -4.47
N ALA A 216 -4.60 -8.42 -4.42
CA ALA A 216 -3.24 -8.20 -3.95
C ALA A 216 -2.36 -7.65 -5.07
N LEU A 217 -1.48 -6.70 -4.75
CA LEU A 217 -0.59 -6.00 -5.68
C LEU A 217 0.82 -5.85 -5.10
N HIS A 218 1.79 -5.81 -6.00
CA HIS A 218 3.06 -5.18 -5.74
C HIS A 218 2.92 -3.68 -6.02
N GLY A 219 2.43 -2.96 -5.02
CA GLY A 219 2.04 -1.55 -5.11
C GLY A 219 3.06 -0.68 -5.86
N ASN A 220 4.34 -0.79 -5.51
CA ASN A 220 5.39 0.04 -6.11
C ASN A 220 5.69 -0.30 -7.59
N MET A 221 5.29 -1.46 -8.08
CA MET A 221 5.66 -1.94 -9.41
C MET A 221 4.47 -2.09 -10.37
N VAL A 222 3.25 -2.25 -9.86
CA VAL A 222 2.06 -2.36 -10.71
C VAL A 222 1.45 -0.99 -10.95
N VAL A 223 1.43 -0.57 -12.21
CA VAL A 223 0.74 0.66 -12.62
C VAL A 223 -0.76 0.40 -12.69
N HIS A 224 -1.53 1.17 -11.93
CA HIS A 224 -2.96 0.96 -11.77
C HIS A 224 -3.72 2.27 -11.53
N ARG A 225 -5.05 2.19 -11.52
CA ARG A 225 -5.95 3.32 -11.28
C ARG A 225 -7.32 2.92 -10.76
N GLY A 226 -8.05 3.91 -10.25
CA GLY A 226 -9.50 3.88 -10.11
C GLY A 226 -10.14 4.64 -11.26
N ALA A 227 -10.64 3.93 -12.27
CA ALA A 227 -11.21 4.52 -13.48
C ALA A 227 -12.36 5.50 -13.16
N PRO A 228 -12.67 6.47 -14.04
CA PRO A 228 -13.75 7.42 -13.82
C PRO A 228 -15.11 6.75 -13.59
N LEU A 229 -15.96 7.41 -12.80
CA LEU A 229 -17.38 7.09 -12.72
C LEU A 229 -18.10 7.63 -13.96
N THR A 230 -19.17 6.96 -14.38
CA THR A 230 -20.04 7.41 -15.48
C THR A 230 -21.31 8.08 -14.99
N ALA A 231 -21.62 7.95 -13.69
CA ALA A 231 -22.65 8.67 -12.96
C ALA A 231 -22.27 8.77 -11.48
N GLN A 232 -22.85 9.71 -10.73
CA GLN A 232 -22.54 9.85 -9.30
C GLN A 232 -22.96 8.59 -8.55
N ALA A 233 -22.03 8.00 -7.79
CA ALA A 233 -22.28 6.84 -6.96
C ALA A 233 -21.31 6.82 -5.78
N GLU A 234 -21.75 6.26 -4.65
CA GLU A 234 -20.86 6.00 -3.53
C GLU A 234 -19.85 4.91 -3.93
N ARG A 235 -18.55 5.25 -3.94
CA ARG A 235 -17.47 4.32 -4.26
C ARG A 235 -16.43 4.40 -3.16
N ILE A 236 -16.25 3.30 -2.46
CA ILE A 236 -15.28 3.20 -1.38
C ILE A 236 -14.37 2.00 -1.64
N THR A 237 -13.06 2.23 -1.57
CA THR A 237 -12.05 1.18 -1.53
C THR A 237 -11.17 1.36 -0.30
N MET A 238 -10.70 0.27 0.28
CA MET A 238 -9.73 0.28 1.37
C MET A 238 -8.44 -0.42 0.92
N VAL A 239 -7.30 0.21 1.16
CA VAL A 239 -5.98 -0.30 0.82
C VAL A 239 -5.22 -0.60 2.10
N ASN A 240 -4.65 -1.81 2.20
CA ASN A 240 -3.81 -2.19 3.34
C ASN A 240 -2.40 -2.54 2.89
N ALA A 241 -1.42 -1.94 3.56
CA ALA A 241 -0.01 -2.01 3.18
C ALA A 241 0.77 -3.07 3.98
N TYR A 242 1.78 -3.65 3.34
CA TYR A 242 2.72 -4.62 3.90
C TYR A 242 4.16 -4.26 3.52
N VAL A 243 5.10 -4.69 4.36
CA VAL A 243 6.54 -4.70 4.07
C VAL A 243 7.07 -6.13 4.11
N ALA A 244 8.10 -6.42 3.31
CA ALA A 244 8.85 -7.66 3.46
C ALA A 244 9.68 -7.64 4.76
N LEU A 245 9.77 -8.78 5.43
CA LEU A 245 10.67 -8.96 6.58
C LEU A 245 12.14 -9.13 6.18
N ASP A 246 12.39 -9.49 4.91
CA ASP A 246 13.71 -9.34 4.32
C ASP A 246 13.99 -7.85 4.08
N ARG A 247 15.04 -7.35 4.72
CA ARG A 247 15.42 -5.94 4.71
C ARG A 247 16.62 -5.68 3.79
N THR A 248 17.11 -6.69 3.08
CA THR A 248 18.30 -6.59 2.23
C THR A 248 17.99 -5.89 0.90
N GLY A 249 16.82 -6.17 0.31
CA GLY A 249 16.31 -5.50 -0.89
C GLY A 249 16.01 -4.01 -0.68
N ASN A 250 15.67 -3.30 -1.76
CA ASN A 250 15.38 -1.87 -1.73
C ASN A 250 14.16 -1.55 -0.85
N ASP A 251 14.15 -0.36 -0.25
CA ASP A 251 12.88 0.18 0.24
C ASP A 251 12.05 0.63 -0.95
N GLN A 252 10.93 -0.04 -1.16
CA GLN A 252 9.99 0.28 -2.24
C GLN A 252 8.91 1.26 -1.76
N SER A 253 9.04 1.78 -0.54
CA SER A 253 8.20 2.85 0.00
C SER A 253 8.69 4.21 -0.53
N ARG A 254 7.77 5.06 -0.97
CA ARG A 254 8.06 6.42 -1.47
C ARG A 254 7.55 7.47 -0.49
N THR A 255 7.97 7.35 0.78
CA THR A 255 7.45 8.13 1.90
C THR A 255 7.61 9.65 1.73
N ARG A 256 8.63 10.11 0.99
CA ARG A 256 8.80 11.53 0.67
C ARG A 256 7.59 12.12 -0.06
N ASP A 257 6.93 11.34 -0.92
CA ASP A 257 5.76 11.77 -1.70
C ASP A 257 4.55 12.05 -0.81
N LEU A 258 4.62 11.60 0.43
CA LEU A 258 3.57 11.73 1.42
C LEU A 258 3.81 12.92 2.37
N ILE A 259 4.95 13.62 2.27
CA ILE A 259 5.13 14.87 3.00
C ILE A 259 4.14 15.92 2.46
N GLY A 260 3.29 16.42 3.35
CA GLY A 260 2.19 17.34 3.00
C GLY A 260 0.89 16.64 2.58
N ILE A 261 0.87 15.30 2.54
CA ILE A 261 -0.34 14.48 2.38
C ILE A 261 -0.68 13.78 3.70
N ASP A 262 0.29 13.07 4.27
CA ASP A 262 0.16 12.42 5.57
C ASP A 262 0.27 13.43 6.71
N ASP A 263 -0.37 13.11 7.83
CA ASP A 263 -0.36 13.96 9.01
C ASP A 263 1.03 13.98 9.65
N ASP A 264 1.62 15.17 9.76
CA ASP A 264 2.93 15.38 10.39
C ASP A 264 3.00 14.83 11.82
N ALA A 265 1.88 14.78 12.54
CA ALA A 265 1.81 14.19 13.88
C ALA A 265 2.19 12.69 13.91
N ALA A 266 2.04 12.01 12.78
CA ALA A 266 2.34 10.59 12.60
C ALA A 266 3.58 10.38 11.71
N LEU A 267 3.61 11.03 10.54
CA LEU A 267 4.52 10.75 9.42
C LEU A 267 5.99 10.66 9.82
N TYR A 268 6.55 11.72 10.41
CA TYR A 268 7.99 11.79 10.69
C TYR A 268 8.44 10.78 11.74
N THR A 269 7.63 10.58 12.78
CA THR A 269 7.93 9.62 13.85
C THR A 269 7.90 8.20 13.32
N GLU A 270 6.89 7.86 12.53
CA GLU A 270 6.76 6.53 11.92
C GLU A 270 7.83 6.27 10.87
N TRP A 271 8.18 7.27 10.06
CA TRP A 271 9.24 7.13 9.07
C TRP A 271 10.59 6.91 9.74
N ALA A 272 10.90 7.66 10.81
CA ALA A 272 12.11 7.42 11.59
C ALA A 272 12.18 5.99 12.15
N LYS A 273 11.05 5.46 12.65
CA LYS A 273 10.95 4.06 13.12
C LYS A 273 11.13 3.05 11.99
N HIS A 274 10.54 3.29 10.82
CA HIS A 274 10.69 2.43 9.64
C HIS A 274 12.16 2.37 9.19
N ALA A 275 12.79 3.53 8.98
CA ALA A 275 14.19 3.61 8.57
C ALA A 275 15.13 2.97 9.61
N ALA A 276 14.89 3.20 10.89
CA ALA A 276 15.65 2.57 11.98
C ALA A 276 15.47 1.04 12.00
N TRP A 277 14.26 0.52 11.79
CA TRP A 277 13.98 -0.92 11.74
C TRP A 277 14.69 -1.61 10.57
N ARG A 278 14.70 -0.97 9.39
CA ARG A 278 15.44 -1.46 8.22
C ARG A 278 16.94 -1.48 8.47
N ALA A 279 17.50 -0.37 8.96
CA ALA A 279 18.92 -0.25 9.26
C ALA A 279 19.37 -1.21 10.37
N GLN A 280 18.57 -1.38 11.43
CA GLN A 280 18.82 -2.37 12.48
C GLN A 280 18.98 -3.77 11.89
N GLY A 281 18.18 -4.11 10.88
CA GLY A 281 18.28 -5.36 10.18
C GLY A 281 19.55 -5.57 9.42
N ARG A 282 19.85 -4.63 8.54
CA ARG A 282 21.05 -4.69 7.71
C ARG A 282 22.31 -4.69 8.57
N LEU A 283 22.35 -3.88 9.63
CA LEU A 283 23.46 -3.88 10.60
C LEU A 283 23.58 -5.22 11.33
N GLY A 284 22.46 -5.85 11.71
CA GLY A 284 22.43 -7.20 12.26
C GLY A 284 23.05 -8.23 11.30
N ASP A 285 22.64 -8.20 10.03
CA ASP A 285 23.18 -9.09 9.01
C ASP A 285 24.69 -8.88 8.81
N LEU A 286 25.19 -7.63 8.90
CA LEU A 286 26.63 -7.36 8.88
C LEU A 286 27.37 -7.99 10.06
N ILE A 287 26.83 -7.87 11.27
CA ILE A 287 27.42 -8.47 12.47
C ILE A 287 27.54 -10.00 12.32
N GLU A 288 26.52 -10.63 11.75
CA GLU A 288 26.46 -12.08 11.61
C GLU A 288 27.31 -12.61 10.44
N THR A 289 27.41 -11.85 9.34
CA THR A 289 27.91 -12.38 8.06
C THR A 289 29.21 -11.76 7.56
N LEU A 290 29.70 -10.64 8.11
CA LEU A 290 30.92 -10.00 7.63
C LEU A 290 32.17 -10.82 8.02
N PRO A 291 32.88 -11.43 7.06
CA PRO A 291 34.05 -12.23 7.37
C PRO A 291 35.26 -11.35 7.71
N PHE A 292 36.28 -11.94 8.34
CA PHE A 292 37.58 -11.28 8.50
C PHE A 292 38.32 -11.12 7.16
N ASN A 293 39.39 -10.32 7.15
CA ASN A 293 40.28 -10.11 6.00
C ASN A 293 39.57 -9.54 4.75
N GLN A 294 38.69 -8.56 4.97
CA GLN A 294 38.05 -7.80 3.90
C GLN A 294 38.85 -6.53 3.60
N GLU A 295 38.83 -6.09 2.35
CA GLU A 295 39.37 -4.79 1.97
C GLU A 295 38.60 -3.66 2.67
N PRO A 296 39.26 -2.59 3.17
CA PRO A 296 38.58 -1.50 3.87
C PRO A 296 37.39 -0.90 3.10
N GLU A 297 37.54 -0.70 1.79
CA GLU A 297 36.48 -0.15 0.93
C GLU A 297 35.24 -1.05 0.86
N ALA A 298 35.41 -2.37 0.85
CA ALA A 298 34.28 -3.30 0.86
C ALA A 298 33.51 -3.25 2.19
N VAL A 299 34.23 -3.07 3.31
CA VAL A 299 33.63 -2.91 4.64
C VAL A 299 32.86 -1.59 4.73
N ILE A 300 33.45 -0.49 4.25
CA ILE A 300 32.82 0.83 4.19
C ILE A 300 31.53 0.76 3.37
N SER A 301 31.59 0.22 2.15
CA SER A 301 30.42 0.11 1.27
C SER A 301 29.27 -0.68 1.90
N ARG A 302 29.58 -1.79 2.61
CA ARG A 302 28.56 -2.56 3.34
C ARG A 302 27.94 -1.78 4.49
N LEU A 303 28.75 -1.04 5.27
CA LEU A 303 28.26 -0.19 6.35
C LEU A 303 27.38 0.96 5.83
N GLU A 304 27.81 1.63 4.77
CA GLU A 304 27.03 2.70 4.12
C GLU A 304 25.67 2.17 3.62
N SER A 305 25.68 1.02 2.94
CA SER A 305 24.46 0.34 2.49
C SER A 305 23.52 -0.03 3.65
N ALA A 306 24.07 -0.43 4.79
CA ALA A 306 23.28 -0.79 5.97
C ALA A 306 22.58 0.40 6.64
N VAL A 307 23.12 1.62 6.50
CA VAL A 307 22.53 2.85 7.08
C VAL A 307 21.88 3.76 6.05
N ALA A 308 21.88 3.37 4.77
CA ALA A 308 21.39 4.18 3.65
C ALA A 308 19.94 4.66 3.87
N ASP A 309 19.05 3.81 4.36
CA ASP A 309 17.64 4.17 4.59
C ASP A 309 17.48 5.30 5.63
N VAL A 310 18.34 5.32 6.66
CA VAL A 310 18.36 6.38 7.68
C VAL A 310 18.90 7.68 7.08
N GLN A 311 19.98 7.60 6.31
CA GLN A 311 20.56 8.77 5.64
C GLN A 311 19.56 9.39 4.66
N GLN A 312 18.86 8.55 3.88
CA GLN A 312 17.85 8.96 2.93
C GLN A 312 16.65 9.62 3.63
N ALA A 313 16.12 9.02 4.70
CA ALA A 313 15.05 9.61 5.48
C ALA A 313 15.43 11.00 6.03
N ILE A 314 16.64 11.16 6.58
CA ILE A 314 17.14 12.47 7.05
C ILE A 314 17.23 13.48 5.90
N ALA A 315 17.75 13.06 4.74
CA ALA A 315 17.91 13.92 3.58
C ALA A 315 16.54 14.40 3.05
N ASP A 316 15.57 13.49 2.95
CA ASP A 316 14.24 13.82 2.45
C ASP A 316 13.45 14.70 3.43
N MET A 317 13.53 14.43 4.73
CA MET A 317 12.92 15.30 5.76
C MET A 317 13.48 16.73 5.69
N LYS A 318 14.79 16.89 5.43
CA LYS A 318 15.40 18.21 5.22
C LYS A 318 14.98 18.87 3.91
N ALA A 319 14.80 18.07 2.86
CA ALA A 319 14.40 18.57 1.54
C ALA A 319 12.93 19.03 1.52
N GLY A 320 12.07 18.45 2.37
CA GLY A 320 10.67 18.81 2.48
C GLY A 320 9.79 18.24 1.35
N PRO A 321 8.55 18.76 1.20
CA PRO A 321 7.55 18.19 0.31
C PRO A 321 7.95 18.24 -1.17
N ARG A 322 7.46 17.26 -1.92
CA ARG A 322 7.45 17.26 -3.39
C ARG A 322 6.09 16.78 -3.89
N GLU A 323 5.80 17.04 -5.16
CA GLU A 323 4.57 16.55 -5.79
C GLU A 323 4.60 15.02 -5.91
N ALA A 324 3.49 14.37 -5.53
CA ALA A 324 3.34 12.93 -5.65
C ALA A 324 3.30 12.51 -7.13
N GLU A 325 4.00 11.44 -7.47
CA GLU A 325 4.15 11.01 -8.85
C GLU A 325 2.86 10.34 -9.39
N HIS A 326 2.45 10.75 -10.59
CA HIS A 326 1.40 10.11 -11.39
C HIS A 326 1.66 10.29 -12.89
N TYR A 327 0.98 9.51 -13.73
CA TYR A 327 1.25 9.45 -15.17
C TYR A 327 0.36 10.33 -16.05
N GLU A 328 -0.65 11.00 -15.46
CA GLU A 328 -1.58 11.86 -16.20
C GLU A 328 -1.17 13.34 -16.06
N ARG A 329 -1.19 14.13 -17.14
CA ARG A 329 -0.89 15.58 -17.12
C ARG A 329 -2.07 16.39 -17.61
#